data_AF-A0A3G2C972-F1
#
_entry.id   AF-A0A3G2C972-F1
#
_cell.length_a   1.000
_cell.length_b   1.000
_cell.length_c   1.000
_cell.angle_alpha   90.00
_cell.angle_beta   90.00
_cell.angle_gamma   90.00
#
_symmetry.space_group_name_H-M   'P 1'
#
loop_
_entity.id
_entity.type
_entity.pdbx_description
1 polymer ?
#
loop_
_entity_poly.entity_id
_entity_poly.type
_entity_poly.pdbx_seq_one_letter_code
_entity_poly.pdbx_strand_id
1 'polypeptide(L)'
;MLHELWLQSGTEQRRWEGLPDDVRDTITALFTAKRGDWCGFWSNEDVSVWWNRLCDNVLPEKTMPFDLLTVLPTRLDIEVNGFNGGVLNGVPSAYHWYTELYGVKWPCGYDLNISSQGENFIQVDFDTPWCQPESDVVAELSRLFGCTLEHWYAEQGCDFCGWQLYERGELVDVLWGELEWSSPTDDDELPEVTGPAWIVDNVAHYGG
;
A
#
# COMPACT_ATOMS: atom_id res chain seq x y z
N MET A 1 -7.66 -13.80 -18.56
CA MET A 1 -9.05 -13.30 -18.60
C MET A 1 -9.15 -11.80 -18.88
N LEU A 2 -8.83 -10.88 -17.95
CA LEU A 2 -9.06 -9.43 -18.18
C LEU A 2 -8.29 -8.87 -19.39
N HIS A 3 -7.02 -9.23 -19.55
CA HIS A 3 -6.24 -8.82 -20.72
C HIS A 3 -6.82 -9.34 -22.04
N GLU A 4 -7.35 -10.57 -22.07
CA GLU A 4 -7.99 -11.14 -23.26
C GLU A 4 -9.29 -10.39 -23.61
N LEU A 5 -10.07 -10.00 -22.60
CA LEU A 5 -11.27 -9.19 -22.80
C LEU A 5 -10.91 -7.79 -23.34
N TRP A 6 -9.82 -7.20 -22.88
CA TRP A 6 -9.31 -5.92 -23.38
C TRP A 6 -8.84 -6.01 -24.84
N LEU A 7 -8.17 -7.10 -25.23
CA LEU A 7 -7.83 -7.34 -26.64
C LEU A 7 -9.11 -7.49 -27.50
N GLN A 8 -10.09 -8.23 -27.01
CA GLN A 8 -11.36 -8.48 -27.72
C GLN A 8 -12.22 -7.22 -27.88
N SER A 9 -12.12 -6.25 -26.96
CA SER A 9 -12.84 -4.98 -27.10
C SER A 9 -12.25 -4.07 -28.19
N GLY A 10 -11.03 -4.37 -28.67
CA GLY A 10 -10.32 -3.57 -29.67
C GLY A 10 -9.92 -2.18 -29.15
N THR A 11 -9.90 -1.98 -27.82
CA THR A 11 -9.58 -0.69 -27.20
C THR A 11 -8.16 -0.25 -27.56
N GLU A 12 -7.22 -1.19 -27.74
CA GLU A 12 -5.83 -0.93 -28.14
C GLU A 12 -5.70 -0.08 -29.43
N GLN A 13 -6.70 -0.13 -30.31
CA GLN A 13 -6.70 0.55 -31.61
C GLN A 13 -7.45 1.89 -31.57
N ARG A 14 -8.11 2.22 -30.46
CA ARG A 14 -9.00 3.38 -30.33
C ARG A 14 -8.20 4.63 -29.95
N ARG A 15 -7.40 5.17 -30.88
CA ARG A 15 -6.63 6.40 -30.61
C ARG A 15 -7.55 7.59 -30.34
N TRP A 16 -7.12 8.48 -29.44
CA TRP A 16 -7.88 9.64 -28.99
C TRP A 16 -8.39 10.49 -30.16
N GLU A 17 -7.54 10.72 -31.15
CA GLU A 17 -7.82 11.55 -32.33
C GLU A 17 -8.91 10.95 -33.23
N GLY A 18 -9.11 9.63 -33.14
CA GLY A 18 -10.12 8.90 -33.91
C GLY A 18 -11.47 8.76 -33.19
N LEU A 19 -11.59 9.27 -31.95
CA LEU A 19 -12.83 9.21 -31.20
C LEU A 19 -13.80 10.32 -31.62
N PRO A 20 -15.12 10.06 -31.69
CA PRO A 20 -16.14 11.09 -31.86
C PRO A 20 -16.08 12.16 -30.77
N ASP A 21 -16.48 13.38 -31.10
CA ASP A 21 -16.42 14.53 -30.18
C ASP A 21 -17.22 14.29 -28.89
N ASP A 22 -18.43 13.74 -28.98
CA ASP A 22 -19.28 13.43 -27.84
C ASP A 22 -18.67 12.39 -26.89
N VAL A 23 -17.94 11.42 -27.46
CA VAL A 23 -17.18 10.42 -26.70
C VAL A 23 -15.98 11.07 -26.01
N ARG A 24 -15.23 11.92 -26.71
CA ARG A 24 -14.10 12.67 -26.14
C ARG A 24 -14.56 13.58 -25.01
N ASP A 25 -15.68 14.26 -25.15
CA ASP A 25 -16.26 15.12 -24.12
C ASP A 25 -16.60 14.31 -22.86
N THR A 26 -17.24 13.15 -23.04
CA THR A 26 -17.59 12.23 -21.93
C THR A 26 -16.36 11.72 -21.21
N ILE A 27 -15.34 11.25 -21.93
CA ILE A 27 -14.10 10.76 -21.34
C ILE A 27 -13.36 11.90 -20.64
N THR A 28 -13.31 13.09 -21.25
CA THR A 28 -12.67 14.27 -20.65
C THR A 28 -13.33 14.68 -19.35
N ALA A 29 -14.67 14.69 -19.28
CA ALA A 29 -15.39 15.00 -18.06
C ALA A 29 -15.05 14.01 -16.94
N LEU A 30 -15.05 12.70 -17.24
CA LEU A 30 -14.73 11.66 -16.27
C LEU A 30 -13.27 11.72 -15.82
N PHE A 31 -12.33 11.83 -16.78
CA PHE A 31 -10.91 11.97 -16.50
C PHE A 31 -10.62 13.20 -15.66
N THR A 32 -11.22 14.35 -15.97
CA THR A 32 -11.00 15.59 -15.21
C THR A 32 -11.41 15.44 -13.75
N ALA A 33 -12.51 14.74 -13.48
CA ALA A 33 -12.95 14.45 -12.12
C ALA A 33 -12.05 13.45 -11.39
N LYS A 34 -11.40 12.53 -12.12
CA LYS A 34 -10.70 11.35 -11.57
C LYS A 34 -9.19 11.32 -11.78
N ARG A 35 -8.63 12.35 -12.42
CA ARG A 35 -7.19 12.46 -12.74
C ARG A 35 -6.29 12.21 -11.54
N GLY A 36 -6.66 12.71 -10.36
CA GLY A 36 -5.86 12.55 -9.14
C GLY A 36 -5.77 11.10 -8.67
N ASP A 37 -6.83 10.31 -8.88
CA ASP A 37 -6.86 8.89 -8.50
C ASP A 37 -6.19 8.01 -9.56
N TRP A 38 -6.38 8.29 -10.85
CA TRP A 38 -5.89 7.43 -11.94
C TRP A 38 -4.47 7.74 -12.42
N CYS A 39 -4.01 8.99 -12.26
CA CYS A 39 -2.69 9.41 -12.69
C CYS A 39 -1.79 9.85 -11.52
N GLY A 40 -2.31 9.84 -10.30
CA GLY A 40 -1.65 10.41 -9.13
C GLY A 40 -1.86 11.92 -9.00
N PHE A 41 -1.83 12.40 -7.76
CA PHE A 41 -2.26 13.75 -7.38
C PHE A 41 -1.47 14.87 -8.08
N TRP A 42 -0.20 14.62 -8.38
CA TRP A 42 0.72 15.60 -8.99
C TRP A 42 0.80 15.52 -10.51
N SER A 43 0.06 14.59 -11.13
CA SER A 43 0.08 14.45 -12.58
C SER A 43 -0.69 15.59 -13.26
N ASN A 44 -0.04 16.17 -14.27
CA ASN A 44 -0.63 17.12 -15.22
C ASN A 44 -0.75 16.51 -16.61
N GLU A 45 -0.85 15.17 -16.70
CA GLU A 45 -1.02 14.46 -17.96
C GLU A 45 -2.29 14.91 -18.67
N ASP A 46 -2.16 15.20 -19.97
CA ASP A 46 -3.30 15.54 -20.83
C ASP A 46 -4.16 14.29 -21.10
N VAL A 47 -5.47 14.47 -21.20
CA VAL A 47 -6.42 13.36 -21.40
C VAL A 47 -6.12 12.55 -22.65
N SER A 48 -5.65 13.18 -23.74
CA SER A 48 -5.30 12.48 -24.97
C SER A 48 -4.08 11.58 -24.81
N VAL A 49 -3.08 12.07 -24.06
CA VAL A 49 -1.85 11.33 -23.74
C VAL A 49 -2.18 10.16 -22.82
N TRP A 50 -2.93 10.40 -21.75
CA TRP A 50 -3.39 9.37 -20.82
C TRP A 50 -4.17 8.26 -21.55
N TRP A 51 -5.13 8.64 -22.40
CA TRP A 51 -5.96 7.70 -23.14
C TRP A 51 -5.13 6.84 -24.09
N ASN A 52 -4.26 7.47 -24.88
CA ASN A 52 -3.41 6.76 -25.82
C ASN A 52 -2.44 5.81 -25.11
N ARG A 53 -1.90 6.20 -23.94
CA ARG A 53 -1.07 5.33 -23.09
C ARG A 53 -1.83 4.13 -22.55
N LEU A 54 -3.11 4.29 -22.16
CA LEU A 54 -3.98 3.17 -21.79
C LEU A 54 -4.24 2.21 -22.96
N CYS A 55 -4.40 2.74 -24.18
CA CYS A 55 -4.53 1.93 -25.39
C CYS A 55 -3.24 1.15 -25.71
N ASP A 56 -2.08 1.70 -25.36
CA ASP A 56 -0.80 1.01 -25.53
C ASP A 56 -0.59 -0.09 -24.47
N ASN A 57 -1.41 -0.11 -23.40
CA ASN A 57 -1.29 -1.04 -22.28
C ASN A 57 0.13 -1.11 -21.72
N VAL A 58 0.77 0.06 -21.60
CA VAL A 58 2.12 0.17 -21.04
C VAL A 58 2.06 -0.19 -19.56
N LEU A 59 2.61 -1.36 -19.22
CA LEU A 59 2.77 -1.81 -17.84
C LEU A 59 4.08 -1.24 -17.26
N PRO A 60 4.10 -0.86 -15.98
CA PRO A 60 5.34 -0.49 -15.32
C PRO A 60 6.29 -1.69 -15.25
N GLU A 61 7.60 -1.45 -15.42
CA GLU A 61 8.62 -2.50 -15.36
C GLU A 61 8.78 -3.09 -13.95
N LYS A 62 8.42 -2.31 -12.92
CA LYS A 62 8.55 -2.66 -11.51
C LYS A 62 7.33 -2.17 -10.73
N THR A 63 6.98 -2.93 -9.70
CA THR A 63 6.00 -2.54 -8.67
C THR A 63 6.64 -1.58 -7.68
N MET A 64 5.83 -1.03 -6.77
CA MET A 64 6.35 -0.32 -5.61
C MET A 64 7.18 -1.27 -4.73
N PRO A 65 8.17 -0.76 -3.98
CA PRO A 65 8.83 -1.55 -2.94
C PRO A 65 7.80 -2.11 -1.96
N PHE A 66 7.93 -3.39 -1.64
CA PHE A 66 7.04 -4.09 -0.70
C PHE A 66 5.54 -3.90 -0.99
N ASP A 67 5.15 -4.06 -2.25
CA ASP A 67 3.77 -3.92 -2.73
C ASP A 67 2.86 -5.05 -2.20
N LEU A 68 2.02 -4.71 -1.21
CA LEU A 68 1.13 -5.66 -0.54
C LEU A 68 -0.04 -6.11 -1.43
N LEU A 69 -0.32 -5.42 -2.54
CA LEU A 69 -1.31 -5.87 -3.53
C LEU A 69 -0.88 -7.17 -4.22
N THR A 70 0.43 -7.48 -4.19
CA THR A 70 0.97 -8.74 -4.70
C THR A 70 0.87 -9.89 -3.69
N VAL A 71 0.66 -9.57 -2.41
CA VAL A 71 0.47 -10.51 -1.31
C VAL A 71 -1.00 -10.90 -1.21
N LEU A 72 -1.87 -9.92 -0.97
CA LEU A 72 -3.32 -10.09 -1.00
C LEU A 72 -3.90 -9.30 -2.17
N PRO A 73 -4.52 -9.97 -3.17
CA PRO A 73 -5.11 -9.27 -4.30
C PRO A 73 -6.27 -8.36 -3.89
N THR A 74 -6.25 -7.13 -4.42
CA THR A 74 -7.37 -6.18 -4.36
C THR A 74 -8.46 -6.53 -5.38
N ARG A 75 -9.52 -5.72 -5.41
CA ARG A 75 -10.63 -5.86 -6.36
C ARG A 75 -10.57 -4.81 -7.47
N LEU A 76 -10.88 -5.23 -8.69
CA LEU A 76 -10.87 -4.35 -9.86
C LEU A 76 -11.80 -3.13 -9.72
N ASP A 77 -13.00 -3.32 -9.18
CA ASP A 77 -13.97 -2.22 -9.03
C ASP A 77 -13.48 -1.15 -8.04
N ILE A 78 -12.74 -1.55 -7.00
CA ILE A 78 -12.08 -0.64 -6.07
C ILE A 78 -11.00 0.20 -6.77
N GLU A 79 -10.10 -0.45 -7.51
CA GLU A 79 -9.02 0.21 -8.26
C GLU A 79 -9.58 1.21 -9.29
N VAL A 80 -10.66 0.85 -9.99
CA VAL A 80 -11.35 1.74 -10.93
C VAL A 80 -12.02 2.91 -10.21
N ASN A 81 -12.67 2.68 -9.07
CA ASN A 81 -13.29 3.73 -8.27
C ASN A 81 -12.26 4.72 -7.71
N GLY A 82 -11.03 4.23 -7.47
CA GLY A 82 -9.87 5.02 -7.09
C GLY A 82 -9.80 5.33 -5.60
N PHE A 83 -8.70 5.97 -5.19
CA PHE A 83 -8.41 6.28 -3.78
C PHE A 83 -9.52 7.05 -3.08
N ASN A 84 -10.03 8.11 -3.74
CA ASN A 84 -11.12 8.93 -3.21
C ASN A 84 -12.52 8.37 -3.53
N GLY A 85 -12.65 7.39 -4.43
CA GLY A 85 -13.93 6.78 -4.80
C GLY A 85 -14.88 7.71 -5.57
N GLY A 86 -16.17 7.40 -5.53
CA GLY A 86 -17.24 8.29 -6.03
C GLY A 86 -17.59 8.18 -7.52
N VAL A 87 -16.97 7.26 -8.27
CA VAL A 87 -17.38 6.95 -9.66
C VAL A 87 -18.45 5.85 -9.68
N LEU A 88 -18.26 4.83 -8.84
CA LEU A 88 -19.09 3.63 -8.82
C LEU A 88 -19.94 3.61 -7.54
N ASN A 89 -21.26 3.75 -7.72
CA ASN A 89 -22.20 3.74 -6.60
C ASN A 89 -22.19 2.39 -5.87
N GLY A 90 -22.10 2.44 -4.54
CA GLY A 90 -22.07 1.24 -3.69
C GLY A 90 -20.72 0.52 -3.65
N VAL A 91 -19.72 1.01 -4.38
CA VAL A 91 -18.34 0.52 -4.30
C VAL A 91 -17.57 1.41 -3.33
N PRO A 92 -16.86 0.84 -2.34
CA PRO A 92 -16.04 1.65 -1.44
C PRO A 92 -14.89 2.32 -2.19
N SER A 93 -14.32 3.38 -1.60
CA SER A 93 -13.09 3.95 -2.14
C SER A 93 -11.91 3.06 -1.82
N ALA A 94 -10.83 3.14 -2.61
CA ALA A 94 -9.64 2.34 -2.33
C ALA A 94 -9.01 2.69 -0.97
N TYR A 95 -9.11 3.95 -0.52
CA TYR A 95 -8.74 4.32 0.86
C TYR A 95 -9.42 3.44 1.92
N HIS A 96 -10.75 3.37 1.91
CA HIS A 96 -11.50 2.60 2.92
C HIS A 96 -11.23 1.10 2.78
N TRP A 97 -11.19 0.61 1.54
CA TRP A 97 -10.89 -0.80 1.26
C TRP A 97 -9.48 -1.17 1.76
N TYR A 98 -8.49 -0.31 1.55
CA TYR A 98 -7.12 -0.60 1.96
C TYR A 98 -6.94 -0.54 3.46
N THR A 99 -7.55 0.43 4.14
CA THR A 99 -7.53 0.47 5.61
C THR A 99 -8.21 -0.73 6.25
N GLU A 100 -9.24 -1.31 5.60
CA GLU A 100 -9.94 -2.49 6.10
C GLU A 100 -9.19 -3.80 5.79
N LEU A 101 -8.65 -3.95 4.56
CA LEU A 101 -8.03 -5.19 4.12
C LEU A 101 -6.54 -5.28 4.48
N TYR A 102 -5.81 -4.17 4.37
CA TYR A 102 -4.36 -4.14 4.59
C TYR A 102 -3.96 -3.41 5.87
N GLY A 103 -4.87 -2.71 6.55
CA GLY A 103 -4.59 -1.95 7.78
C GLY A 103 -3.89 -0.61 7.55
N VAL A 104 -3.42 -0.38 6.33
CA VAL A 104 -2.60 0.78 5.96
C VAL A 104 -3.29 1.62 4.90
N LYS A 105 -3.00 2.93 4.92
CA LYS A 105 -3.53 3.87 3.92
C LYS A 105 -3.08 3.53 2.51
N TRP A 106 -1.80 3.21 2.36
CA TRP A 106 -1.15 2.88 1.09
C TRP A 106 -0.46 1.51 1.27
N PRO A 107 -0.88 0.49 0.51
CA PRO A 107 -0.43 -0.90 0.70
C PRO A 107 0.96 -1.14 0.08
N CYS A 108 1.94 -0.31 0.44
CA CYS A 108 3.34 -0.47 0.04
C CYS A 108 4.28 0.03 1.14
N GLY A 109 5.51 -0.46 1.14
CA GLY A 109 6.55 -0.03 2.07
C GLY A 109 7.30 1.21 1.58
N TYR A 110 7.63 2.10 2.52
CA TYR A 110 8.50 3.25 2.32
C TYR A 110 9.86 2.98 2.97
N ASP A 111 10.90 3.65 2.47
CA ASP A 111 12.28 3.53 2.98
C ASP A 111 12.78 2.08 3.19
N LEU A 112 12.29 1.17 2.33
CA LEU A 112 12.59 -0.26 2.37
C LEU A 112 14.10 -0.51 2.37
N ASN A 113 14.58 -1.12 3.44
CA ASN A 113 16.00 -1.42 3.65
C ASN A 113 16.20 -2.88 4.08
N ILE A 114 17.18 -3.54 3.48
CA ILE A 114 17.65 -4.84 3.95
C ILE A 114 18.76 -4.56 4.97
N SER A 115 18.40 -4.57 6.26
CA SER A 115 19.34 -4.23 7.35
C SER A 115 20.29 -5.37 7.68
N SER A 116 19.87 -6.62 7.46
CA SER A 116 20.70 -7.80 7.68
C SER A 116 20.26 -8.94 6.78
N GLN A 117 21.19 -9.80 6.39
CA GLN A 117 20.89 -11.02 5.63
C GLN A 117 21.95 -12.10 5.88
N GLY A 118 21.52 -13.35 5.85
CA GLY A 118 22.38 -14.52 5.97
C GLY A 118 21.95 -15.64 5.03
N GLU A 119 22.47 -16.84 5.26
CA GLU A 119 22.18 -18.01 4.41
C GLU A 119 20.68 -18.39 4.43
N ASN A 120 20.04 -18.26 5.60
CA ASN A 120 18.67 -18.73 5.83
C ASN A 120 17.74 -17.64 6.41
N PHE A 121 18.16 -16.37 6.36
CA PHE A 121 17.33 -15.28 6.86
C PHE A 121 17.58 -13.98 6.08
N ILE A 122 16.57 -13.12 6.11
CA ILE A 122 16.64 -11.73 5.70
C ILE A 122 15.92 -10.91 6.77
N GLN A 123 16.47 -9.75 7.11
CA GLN A 123 15.83 -8.75 7.93
C GLN A 123 15.57 -7.54 7.06
N VAL A 124 14.33 -7.06 7.10
CA VAL A 124 13.84 -5.99 6.25
C VAL A 124 13.12 -4.98 7.14
N ASP A 125 13.54 -3.73 7.05
CA ASP A 125 12.89 -2.60 7.70
C ASP A 125 12.18 -1.76 6.64
N PHE A 126 10.99 -1.27 6.95
CA PHE A 126 10.20 -0.41 6.09
C PHE A 126 9.15 0.34 6.89
N ASP A 127 8.69 1.41 6.29
CA ASP A 127 7.72 2.34 6.83
C ASP A 127 6.35 2.16 6.18
N THR A 128 5.30 2.36 6.96
CA THR A 128 3.91 2.30 6.49
C THR A 128 3.10 3.44 7.11
N PRO A 129 2.28 4.15 6.31
CA PRO A 129 1.52 5.26 6.85
C PRO A 129 0.52 4.82 7.93
N TRP A 130 0.71 5.36 9.14
CA TRP A 130 -0.19 5.36 10.30
C TRP A 130 -0.35 4.05 11.08
N CYS A 131 -0.12 2.90 10.47
CA CYS A 131 -0.32 1.61 11.10
C CYS A 131 0.58 0.56 10.46
N GLN A 132 0.82 -0.54 11.15
CA GLN A 132 1.41 -1.74 10.56
C GLN A 132 0.43 -2.45 9.60
N PRO A 133 0.91 -3.29 8.67
CA PRO A 133 0.03 -4.15 7.88
C PRO A 133 -0.86 -5.05 8.74
N GLU A 134 -2.09 -5.30 8.26
CA GLU A 134 -3.02 -6.23 8.92
C GLU A 134 -2.44 -7.64 9.08
N SER A 135 -2.87 -8.33 10.13
CA SER A 135 -2.33 -9.65 10.48
C SER A 135 -2.47 -10.66 9.36
N ASP A 136 -3.61 -10.64 8.66
CA ASP A 136 -3.89 -11.52 7.51
C ASP A 136 -2.92 -11.27 6.33
N VAL A 137 -2.44 -10.03 6.15
CA VAL A 137 -1.45 -9.69 5.11
C VAL A 137 -0.10 -10.34 5.44
N VAL A 138 0.35 -10.19 6.69
CA VAL A 138 1.64 -10.71 7.13
C VAL A 138 1.62 -12.25 7.20
N ALA A 139 0.49 -12.81 7.63
CA ALA A 139 0.24 -14.23 7.58
C ALA A 139 0.34 -14.75 6.13
N GLU A 140 -0.36 -14.14 5.19
CA GLU A 140 -0.30 -14.50 3.77
C GLU A 140 1.13 -14.41 3.22
N LEU A 141 1.90 -13.40 3.62
CA LEU A 141 3.30 -13.26 3.24
C LEU A 141 4.15 -14.47 3.70
N SER A 142 3.97 -14.90 4.95
CA SER A 142 4.62 -16.12 5.46
C SER A 142 4.25 -17.37 4.66
N ARG A 143 2.99 -17.46 4.19
CA ARG A 143 2.49 -18.56 3.37
C ARG A 143 3.06 -18.55 1.96
N LEU A 144 3.06 -17.40 1.30
CA LEU A 144 3.52 -17.24 -0.08
C LEU A 144 5.00 -17.59 -0.24
N PHE A 145 5.82 -17.16 0.72
CA PHE A 145 7.26 -17.42 0.70
C PHE A 145 7.67 -18.66 1.49
N GLY A 146 6.74 -19.32 2.18
CA GLY A 146 7.00 -20.55 2.93
C GLY A 146 8.02 -20.35 4.06
N CYS A 147 7.98 -19.19 4.72
CA CYS A 147 8.92 -18.81 5.78
C CYS A 147 8.22 -18.66 7.13
N THR A 148 9.03 -18.66 8.19
CA THR A 148 8.65 -18.11 9.50
C THR A 148 8.94 -16.61 9.46
N LEU A 149 8.00 -15.79 9.93
CA LEU A 149 8.11 -14.34 9.90
C LEU A 149 7.93 -13.78 11.31
N GLU A 150 8.95 -13.09 11.80
CA GLU A 150 8.89 -12.27 13.01
C GLU A 150 8.66 -10.81 12.59
N HIS A 151 7.54 -10.24 13.03
CA HIS A 151 7.12 -8.89 12.66
C HIS A 151 7.13 -8.01 13.90
N TRP A 152 8.08 -7.07 13.95
CA TRP A 152 8.17 -6.04 14.97
C TRP A 152 7.65 -4.73 14.41
N TYR A 153 6.83 -4.01 15.17
CA TYR A 153 6.28 -2.73 14.74
C TYR A 153 6.09 -1.76 15.91
N ALA A 154 6.18 -0.46 15.63
CA ALA A 154 5.94 0.61 16.57
C ALA A 154 5.43 1.86 15.84
N GLU A 155 4.56 2.63 16.50
CA GLU A 155 4.13 3.93 16.01
C GLU A 155 3.98 4.96 17.14
N GLN A 156 4.90 5.90 17.18
CA GLN A 156 5.06 6.90 18.23
C GLN A 156 3.94 7.92 18.25
N GLY A 157 3.37 8.27 17.09
CA GLY A 157 2.30 9.25 17.01
C GLY A 157 0.99 8.75 17.62
N CYS A 158 0.81 7.43 17.70
CA CYS A 158 -0.36 6.77 18.27
C CYS A 158 -0.05 5.93 19.52
N ASP A 159 1.20 5.95 19.98
CA ASP A 159 1.68 5.31 21.20
C ASP A 159 1.41 3.79 21.27
N PHE A 160 1.70 3.05 20.20
CA PHE A 160 1.57 1.59 20.21
C PHE A 160 2.81 0.88 19.66
N CYS A 161 2.99 -0.36 20.08
CA CYS A 161 3.99 -1.27 19.54
C CYS A 161 3.55 -2.74 19.65
N GLY A 162 4.24 -3.61 18.93
CA GLY A 162 3.98 -5.04 19.01
C GLY A 162 5.02 -5.89 18.31
N TRP A 163 4.86 -7.18 18.57
CA TRP A 163 5.59 -8.26 17.95
C TRP A 163 4.63 -9.38 17.60
N GLN A 164 4.80 -9.99 16.44
CA GLN A 164 3.97 -11.09 15.98
C GLN A 164 4.85 -12.15 15.31
N LEU A 165 4.52 -13.42 15.56
CA LEU A 165 5.16 -14.57 14.91
C LEU A 165 4.16 -15.24 13.97
N TYR A 166 4.56 -15.42 12.72
CA TYR A 166 3.76 -16.09 11.70
C TYR A 166 4.46 -17.32 11.14
N GLU A 167 3.70 -18.39 10.95
CA GLU A 167 4.17 -19.60 10.26
C GLU A 167 3.10 -20.14 9.32
N ARG A 168 3.48 -20.37 8.05
CA ARG A 168 2.64 -21.07 7.05
C ARG A 168 1.24 -20.46 6.88
N GLY A 169 1.09 -19.15 7.05
CA GLY A 169 -0.21 -18.48 6.92
C GLY A 169 -0.98 -18.29 8.21
N GLU A 170 -0.39 -18.58 9.37
CA GLU A 170 -1.08 -18.50 10.66
C GLU A 170 -0.31 -17.61 11.63
N LEU A 171 -1.02 -16.81 12.42
CA LEU A 171 -0.48 -16.12 13.58
C LEU A 171 -0.26 -17.14 14.71
N VAL A 172 0.98 -17.32 15.13
CA VAL A 172 1.40 -18.31 16.12
C VAL A 172 1.52 -17.71 17.52
N ASP A 173 2.06 -16.49 17.61
CA ASP A 173 2.26 -15.77 18.87
C ASP A 173 2.20 -14.26 18.66
N VAL A 174 1.86 -13.53 19.71
CA VAL A 174 1.68 -12.07 19.66
C VAL A 174 1.94 -11.41 21.00
N LEU A 175 2.63 -10.28 20.93
CA LEU A 175 2.75 -9.29 22.00
C LEU A 175 2.29 -7.94 21.46
N TRP A 176 1.53 -7.20 22.27
CA TRP A 176 1.11 -5.84 21.97
C TRP A 176 1.20 -4.99 23.24
N GLY A 177 1.45 -3.70 23.06
CA GLY A 177 1.53 -2.75 24.16
C GLY A 177 1.59 -1.30 23.67
N GLU A 178 1.69 -0.40 24.63
CA GLU A 178 1.94 1.04 24.40
C GLU A 178 3.43 1.31 24.57
N LEU A 179 3.97 2.37 23.95
CA LEU A 179 5.36 2.75 24.16
C LEU A 179 5.52 3.35 25.56
N GLU A 180 6.65 3.07 26.21
CA GLU A 180 7.00 3.65 27.50
C GLU A 180 7.94 4.83 27.27
N TRP A 181 7.59 6.00 27.80
CA TRP A 181 8.30 7.25 27.52
C TRP A 181 9.13 7.72 28.69
N SER A 182 10.29 8.31 28.41
CA SER A 182 11.05 9.06 29.40
C SER A 182 10.21 10.24 29.92
N SER A 183 10.55 10.73 31.12
CA SER A 183 9.98 11.95 31.67
C SER A 183 11.04 13.05 31.61
N PRO A 184 11.06 13.88 30.56
CA PRO A 184 11.98 15.00 30.43
C PRO A 184 11.95 15.89 31.68
N THR A 185 13.11 16.39 32.08
CA THR A 185 13.21 17.31 33.24
C THR A 185 13.44 18.76 32.83
N ASP A 186 13.70 18.99 31.55
CA ASP A 186 13.84 20.29 30.90
C ASP A 186 12.77 20.44 29.80
N ASP A 187 12.25 21.64 29.59
CA ASP A 187 11.21 21.93 28.60
C ASP A 187 11.74 21.81 27.15
N ASP A 188 13.06 21.83 26.97
CA ASP A 188 13.75 21.65 25.68
C ASP A 188 14.08 20.17 25.37
N GLU A 189 13.88 19.24 26.31
CA GLU A 189 14.12 17.81 26.13
C GLU A 189 12.89 17.10 25.54
N LEU A 190 13.06 16.43 24.39
CA LEU A 190 11.99 15.60 23.81
C LEU A 190 11.91 14.25 24.55
N PRO A 191 10.70 13.74 24.87
CA PRO A 191 10.54 12.40 25.40
C PRO A 191 11.13 11.35 24.45
N GLU A 192 11.87 10.40 25.01
CA GLU A 192 12.44 9.27 24.29
C GLU A 192 11.70 7.99 24.65
N VAL A 193 11.61 7.05 23.72
CA VAL A 193 11.09 5.71 24.00
C VAL A 193 12.10 4.96 24.86
N THR A 194 11.63 4.50 26.02
CA THR A 194 12.39 3.75 27.03
C THR A 194 11.92 2.30 27.17
N GLY A 195 10.78 1.96 26.56
CA GLY A 195 10.22 0.63 26.63
C GLY A 195 8.98 0.45 25.75
N PRO A 196 8.33 -0.71 25.82
CA PRO A 196 8.68 -1.85 26.68
C PRO A 196 10.03 -2.49 26.34
N ALA A 197 10.70 -3.14 27.30
CA ALA A 197 12.04 -3.68 27.09
C ALA A 197 12.17 -4.70 25.92
N TRP A 198 11.06 -5.31 25.51
CA TRP A 198 11.03 -6.24 24.38
C TRP A 198 10.97 -5.55 23.01
N ILE A 199 10.51 -4.29 22.90
CA ILE A 199 10.52 -3.56 21.63
C ILE A 199 11.85 -2.82 21.40
N VAL A 200 12.51 -2.41 22.49
CA VAL A 200 13.76 -1.66 22.43
C VAL A 200 14.83 -2.48 21.69
N ASP A 201 15.49 -1.82 20.73
CA ASP A 201 16.51 -2.39 19.82
C ASP A 201 15.99 -3.42 18.78
N ASN A 202 14.69 -3.74 18.76
CA ASN A 202 14.09 -4.65 17.76
C ASN A 202 13.38 -3.93 16.61
N VAL A 203 13.27 -2.60 16.66
CA VAL A 203 12.79 -1.76 15.57
C VAL A 203 13.84 -0.72 15.21
N ALA A 204 13.94 -0.37 13.93
CA ALA A 204 14.93 0.62 13.46
C ALA A 204 14.64 2.03 14.01
N HIS A 205 13.36 2.36 14.20
CA HIS A 205 12.85 3.56 14.85
C HIS A 205 11.38 3.35 15.26
N TYR A 206 10.81 4.33 15.97
CA TYR A 206 9.48 4.21 16.59
C TYR A 206 8.37 4.98 15.87
N GLY A 207 8.64 5.71 14.79
CA GLY A 207 7.61 6.32 13.94
C GLY A 207 7.63 5.68 12.58
N GLY A 208 6.50 5.14 12.12
CA GLY A 208 6.46 4.34 10.89
C GLY A 208 6.53 5.13 9.59
#